data_AF-A0A7J4CSK6-F1
#
_entry.id   AF-A0A7J4CSK6-F1
#
_cell.length_a   1.000
_cell.length_b   1.000
_cell.length_c   1.000
_cell.angle_alpha   90.00
_cell.angle_beta   90.00
_cell.angle_gamma   90.00
#
_symmetry.space_group_name_H-M   'P 1'
#
loop_
_entity.id
_entity.type
_entity.pdbx_description
1 polymer ?
#
loop_
_entity_poly.entity_id
_entity_poly.type
_entity_poly.pdbx_seq_one_letter_code
_entity_poly.pdbx_strand_id
1 'polypeptide(L)' 'MSTDSFEKTSKNFSDINNMLLDSGCKFKKPHLIPLFLPFLALPEIRILHQGIIDVKSRSFLKTIV' A
#
# COMPACT_ATOMS: atom_id res chain seq x y z
N MET A 1 -0.18 -13.12 9.70
CA MET A 1 -0.15 -14.39 8.94
C MET A 1 -1.55 -14.96 8.96
N SER A 2 -2.06 -15.41 7.82
CA SER A 2 -3.39 -16.03 7.75
C SER A 2 -3.38 -17.41 8.43
N THR A 3 -4.49 -17.78 9.06
CA THR A 3 -4.72 -19.14 9.57
C THR A 3 -5.44 -20.04 8.55
N ASP A 4 -5.85 -19.48 7.41
CA ASP A 4 -6.47 -20.23 6.32
C ASP A 4 -5.45 -21.13 5.60
N SER A 5 -5.95 -22.10 4.83
CA SER A 5 -5.10 -22.93 3.96
C SER A 5 -4.35 -22.06 2.93
N PHE A 6 -3.26 -22.60 2.42
CA PHE A 6 -2.48 -21.95 1.38
C PHE A 6 -3.33 -21.68 0.13
N GLU A 7 -4.13 -22.65 -0.32
CA GLU A 7 -4.97 -22.57 -1.51
C GLU A 7 -5.99 -21.44 -1.38
N LYS A 8 -6.68 -21.38 -0.22
CA LYS A 8 -7.67 -20.33 0.05
C LYS A 8 -7.00 -18.96 0.11
N THR A 9 -5.87 -18.84 0.78
CA THR A 9 -5.11 -17.59 0.88
C THR A 9 -4.60 -17.13 -0.49
N SER A 10 -4.09 -18.06 -1.30
CA SER A 10 -3.60 -17.81 -2.66
C SER A 10 -4.72 -17.34 -3.58
N LYS A 11 -5.90 -17.98 -3.51
CA LYS A 11 -7.09 -17.55 -4.25
C LYS A 11 -7.51 -16.13 -3.85
N ASN A 12 -7.67 -15.87 -2.55
CA ASN A 12 -8.05 -14.54 -2.05
C ASN A 12 -7.06 -13.46 -2.51
N PHE A 13 -5.76 -13.78 -2.52
CA PHE A 13 -4.72 -12.88 -2.99
C PHE A 13 -4.82 -12.59 -4.50
N SER A 14 -5.15 -13.61 -5.30
CA SER A 14 -5.41 -13.47 -6.74
C SER A 14 -6.63 -12.58 -7.00
N ASP A 15 -7.71 -12.79 -6.24
CA ASP A 15 -8.96 -12.03 -6.37
C ASP A 15 -8.74 -10.53 -6.06
N ILE A 16 -7.96 -10.21 -5.03
CA ILE A 16 -7.58 -8.81 -4.71
C ILE A 16 -6.77 -8.18 -5.85
N ASN A 17 -5.82 -8.91 -6.44
CA ASN A 17 -5.04 -8.39 -7.56
C ASN A 17 -5.92 -8.09 -8.78
N ASN A 18 -6.86 -8.99 -9.11
CA ASN A 18 -7.78 -8.78 -10.22
C ASN A 18 -8.68 -7.57 -10.00
N MET A 19 -9.26 -7.42 -8.79
CA MET A 19 -10.07 -6.24 -8.44
C MET A 19 -9.29 -4.92 -8.64
N LEU A 20 -8.01 -4.88 -8.25
CA LEU A 20 -7.18 -3.69 -8.43
C LEU A 20 -6.89 -3.42 -9.91
N LEU A 21 -6.64 -4.46 -10.72
CA LEU A 21 -6.47 -4.31 -12.17
C LEU A 21 -7.74 -3.80 -12.84
N ASP A 22 -8.89 -4.36 -12.48
CA ASP A 22 -10.22 -3.97 -12.99
C ASP A 22 -10.56 -2.51 -12.63
N SER A 23 -10.06 -2.03 -11.50
CA SER A 23 -10.16 -0.63 -11.07
C SER A 23 -9.24 0.33 -11.85
N GLY A 24 -8.48 -0.18 -12.84
CA GLY A 24 -7.58 0.62 -13.68
C GLY A 24 -6.15 0.74 -13.16
N CYS A 25 -5.72 -0.11 -12.21
CA CYS A 25 -4.34 -0.08 -11.73
C CYS A 25 -3.36 -0.47 -12.86
N LYS A 26 -2.46 0.47 -13.19
CA LYS A 26 -1.48 0.29 -14.29
C LYS A 26 -0.29 -0.60 -13.93
N PHE A 27 -0.16 -1.00 -12.68
CA PHE A 27 1.01 -1.71 -12.18
C PHE A 27 0.81 -3.22 -12.32
N LYS A 28 1.83 -3.94 -12.81
CA LYS A 28 1.80 -5.40 -13.00
C LYS A 28 1.56 -6.19 -11.70
N LYS A 29 1.86 -5.60 -10.54
CA LYS A 29 1.67 -6.21 -9.22
C LYS A 29 1.07 -5.18 -8.26
N PRO A 30 -0.23 -4.89 -8.36
CA PRO A 30 -0.89 -3.81 -7.61
C PRO A 30 -0.73 -3.93 -6.09
N HIS A 31 -0.78 -5.15 -5.56
CA HIS A 31 -0.58 -5.44 -4.14
C HIS A 31 0.79 -5.00 -3.58
N LEU A 32 1.81 -4.86 -4.43
CA LEU A 32 3.13 -4.40 -4.01
C LEU A 32 3.16 -2.89 -3.76
N ILE A 33 2.17 -2.14 -4.25
CA ILE A 33 2.16 -0.68 -4.08
C ILE A 33 1.95 -0.29 -2.62
N PRO A 34 0.89 -0.71 -1.90
CA PRO A 34 0.74 -0.34 -0.49
C PRO A 34 1.87 -0.89 0.38
N LEU A 35 2.41 -2.06 0.00
CA LEU A 35 3.49 -2.71 0.73
C LEU A 35 4.81 -1.95 0.61
N PHE A 36 5.13 -1.42 -0.58
CA PHE A 36 6.38 -0.72 -0.83
C PHE A 36 6.26 0.80 -0.83
N LEU A 37 5.07 1.41 -0.90
CA LEU A 37 4.92 2.86 -0.88
C LEU A 37 5.62 3.50 0.32
N PRO A 38 5.51 2.96 1.54
CA PRO A 38 6.24 3.49 2.70
C PRO A 38 7.76 3.35 2.60
N PHE A 39 8.26 2.40 1.80
CA PHE A 39 9.70 2.16 1.58
C PHE A 39 10.25 2.90 0.35
N LEU A 40 9.40 3.15 -0.65
CA LEU A 40 9.68 4.00 -1.82
C LEU A 40 9.58 5.48 -1.47
N ALA A 41 8.75 5.82 -0.48
CA ALA A 41 8.78 7.14 0.12
C ALA A 41 10.19 7.36 0.69
N LEU A 42 10.82 8.45 0.24
CA LEU A 42 12.15 8.85 0.68
C LEU A 42 12.20 8.89 2.22
N PRO A 43 13.37 8.70 2.86
CA PRO A 43 13.51 8.76 4.32
C PRO A 43 12.91 10.02 4.96
N GLU A 44 12.73 11.06 4.16
CA GLU A 44 12.22 12.38 4.52
C GLU A 44 10.69 12.43 4.63
N ILE A 45 9.94 11.57 3.93
CA ILE A 45 8.47 11.56 3.97
C ILE A 45 7.98 10.16 4.33
N ARG A 46 7.08 10.06 5.33
CA ARG A 46 6.44 8.78 5.70
C ARG A 46 4.93 8.88 5.52
N ILE A 47 4.34 7.86 4.92
CA ILE A 47 2.89 7.72 4.83
C ILE A 47 2.47 6.77 5.96
N LEU A 48 1.74 7.31 6.94
CA LEU A 48 1.19 6.56 8.07
C LEU A 48 -0.34 6.53 7.97
N HIS A 49 -0.97 5.66 8.77
CA HIS A 49 -2.43 5.59 8.85
C HIS A 49 -3.07 6.89 9.40
N GLN A 50 -2.29 7.72 10.10
CA GLN A 50 -2.74 9.02 10.63
C GLN A 50 -2.54 10.17 9.63
N GLY A 51 -1.86 9.93 8.50
CA GLY A 51 -1.55 10.95 7.51
C GLY A 51 -0.10 10.90 7.02
N ILE A 52 0.30 11.94 6.30
CA ILE A 52 1.65 12.07 5.74
C ILE A 52 2.51 12.89 6.70
N ILE A 53 3.68 12.37 7.07
CA ILE A 53 4.64 13.01 7.97
C ILE A 53 5.88 13.44 7.18
N ASP A 54 6.29 14.69 7.36
CA ASP A 54 7.66 15.11 7.09
C ASP A 54 8.54 14.72 8.28
N VAL A 55 9.45 13.79 8.02
CA VAL A 55 10.34 13.19 9.02
C VAL A 55 11.36 14.19 9.53
N LYS A 56 11.78 15.17 8.71
CA LYS A 56 12.74 16.20 9.13
C LYS A 56 12.13 17.13 10.16
N SER A 57 10.92 17.64 9.90
CA SER A 57 10.22 18.54 10.82
C SER A 57 9.41 17.82 11.90
N ARG A 58 9.23 16.50 11.79
CA ARG A 58 8.35 15.67 12.64
C ARG A 58 6.92 16.22 12.69
N SER A 59 6.44 16.73 11.56
CA SER A 59 5.13 17.37 11.46
C SER A 59 4.27 16.68 10.40
N PHE A 60 2.95 16.73 10.58
CA PHE A 60 2.02 16.27 9.57
C PHE A 60 1.94 17.28 8.43
N LEU A 61 2.14 16.81 7.20
CA LEU A 61 1.91 17.62 6.02
C LEU A 61 0.40 17.81 5.85
N LYS A 62 -0.02 19.08 5.76
CA LYS A 62 -1.38 19.43 5.35
C LYS A 62 -1.59 18.93 3.92
N THR A 63 -2.38 17.88 3.79
CA THR A 63 -2.86 17.42 2.50
C THR A 63 -3.99 18.33 2.06
N ILE A 64 -3.87 18.92 0.87
CA ILE A 64 -4.97 19.65 0.25
C ILE A 64 -5.83 18.57 -0.42
N VAL A 65 -7.01 18.34 0.12
CA VAL A 65 -8.03 17.47 -0.47
C VAL A 65 -8.94 18.31 -1.33
#